data_AF-A0A5C5BPM5-F1
#
_entry.id   AF-A0A5C5BPM5-F1
#
_cell.length_a   1.000
_cell.length_b   1.000
_cell.length_c   1.000
_cell.angle_alpha   90.00
_cell.angle_beta   90.00
_cell.angle_gamma   90.00
#
_symmetry.space_group_name_H-M   'P 1'
#
loop_
_entity.id
_entity.type
_entity.pdbx_description
1 polymer ?
#
loop_
_entity_poly.entity_id
_entity_poly.type
_entity_poly.pdbx_seq_one_letter_code
_entity_poly.pdbx_strand_id
1 'polypeptide(L)'
;MTLYGDLHDLMKPPALYERTDAAFWDDDHISRGMLAAHLDPEFEGASRSFAFMDRSVDWICATASPATHPRLLDLGCGPGLYAERFARAGYAVTGVDLSPRSLDHARRSADEQGLAIDYRCRNYLELDLDGSFDIAVMIYCDYGALSSDERRVVLRRVRERLRPVN
;
A
#
# COMPACT_ATOMS: atom_id res chain seq x y z
N MET A 1 25.46 -9.28 -34.52
CA MET A 1 24.45 -9.91 -33.65
C MET A 1 23.35 -10.46 -34.53
N THR A 2 22.94 -11.71 -34.30
CA THR A 2 21.81 -12.31 -35.02
C THR A 2 20.55 -12.12 -34.18
N LEU A 3 19.42 -11.85 -34.83
CA LEU A 3 18.11 -11.68 -34.20
C LEU A 3 17.77 -12.77 -33.16
N TYR A 4 18.26 -14.00 -33.38
CA TYR A 4 18.09 -15.14 -32.48
C TYR A 4 18.87 -15.01 -31.16
N GLY A 5 20.11 -14.48 -31.19
CA GLY A 5 20.91 -14.27 -29.99
C GLY A 5 20.28 -13.21 -29.08
N ASP A 6 19.81 -12.12 -29.68
CA ASP A 6 19.19 -11.01 -28.97
C ASP A 6 17.87 -11.46 -28.31
N LEU A 7 17.05 -12.25 -29.02
CA LEU A 7 15.83 -12.86 -28.46
C LEU A 7 16.14 -13.85 -27.33
N HIS A 8 17.17 -14.69 -27.48
CA HIS A 8 17.57 -15.63 -26.44
C HIS A 8 17.99 -14.91 -25.15
N ASP A 9 18.69 -13.79 -25.26
CA ASP A 9 19.07 -12.99 -24.09
C ASP A 9 17.88 -12.27 -23.44
N LEU A 10 16.92 -11.76 -24.23
CA LEU A 10 15.68 -11.15 -23.72
C LEU A 10 14.74 -12.15 -23.03
N MET A 11 14.84 -13.44 -23.35
CA MET A 11 14.03 -14.50 -22.72
C MET A 11 14.64 -15.06 -21.43
N LYS A 12 15.84 -14.63 -21.03
CA LYS A 12 16.42 -15.05 -19.75
C LYS A 12 15.55 -14.50 -18.62
N PRO A 13 15.11 -15.34 -17.67
CA PRO A 13 14.36 -14.85 -16.53
C PRO A 13 15.24 -13.89 -15.72
N PRO A 14 14.67 -12.81 -15.16
CA PRO A 14 15.41 -11.90 -14.31
C PRO A 14 15.91 -12.63 -13.06
N ALA A 15 16.95 -12.09 -12.43
CA ALA A 15 17.36 -12.54 -11.12
C ALA A 15 16.23 -12.31 -10.11
N LEU A 16 16.22 -13.13 -9.05
CA LEU A 16 15.21 -13.00 -7.99
C LEU A 16 15.32 -11.61 -7.33
N TYR A 17 14.22 -10.86 -7.33
CA TYR A 17 14.16 -9.45 -6.89
C TYR A 17 14.99 -8.47 -7.71
N GLU A 18 15.34 -8.80 -8.96
CA GLU A 18 15.89 -7.82 -9.88
C GLU A 18 14.90 -6.66 -10.03
N ARG A 19 15.41 -5.43 -9.84
CA ARG A 19 14.59 -4.23 -9.95
C ARG A 19 14.31 -3.93 -11.41
N THR A 20 13.06 -3.61 -11.68
CA THR A 20 12.65 -3.04 -12.96
C THR A 20 12.90 -1.53 -12.93
N ASP A 21 13.57 -1.00 -13.95
CA ASP A 21 13.77 0.44 -14.12
C ASP A 21 12.50 1.17 -14.61
N ALA A 22 11.53 0.43 -15.12
CA ALA A 22 10.24 0.98 -15.53
C ALA A 22 9.39 1.37 -14.31
N ALA A 23 8.70 2.50 -14.41
CA ALA A 23 7.73 2.97 -13.44
C ALA A 23 6.43 2.14 -13.50
N PHE A 24 6.52 0.85 -13.21
CA PHE A 24 5.45 -0.14 -13.40
C PHE A 24 4.11 0.31 -12.81
N TRP A 25 4.13 0.87 -11.60
CA TRP A 25 2.93 1.32 -10.89
C TRP A 25 2.37 2.67 -11.37
N ASP A 26 3.12 3.42 -12.17
CA ASP A 26 2.71 4.70 -12.76
C ASP A 26 2.48 4.63 -14.29
N ASP A 27 2.80 3.49 -14.91
CA ASP A 27 2.48 3.25 -16.32
C ASP A 27 0.96 3.37 -16.56
N ASP A 28 0.54 4.07 -17.62
CA ASP A 28 -0.87 4.41 -17.84
C ASP A 28 -1.76 3.17 -18.02
N HIS A 29 -1.26 2.13 -18.70
CA HIS A 29 -2.02 0.92 -18.92
C HIS A 29 -2.08 0.07 -17.65
N ILE A 30 -0.92 -0.15 -17.01
CA ILE A 30 -0.80 -1.01 -15.84
C ILE A 30 -1.53 -0.39 -14.65
N SER A 31 -1.31 0.89 -14.34
CA SER A 31 -1.96 1.58 -13.23
C SER A 31 -3.49 1.58 -13.37
N ARG A 32 -4.00 1.73 -14.60
CA ARG A 32 -5.45 1.69 -14.88
C ARG A 32 -6.03 0.29 -14.65
N GLY A 33 -5.36 -0.75 -15.15
CA GLY A 33 -5.75 -2.13 -14.93
C GLY A 33 -5.71 -2.51 -13.46
N MET A 34 -4.66 -2.08 -12.75
CA MET A 34 -4.51 -2.32 -11.30
C MET A 34 -5.61 -1.63 -10.50
N LEU A 35 -5.94 -0.37 -10.80
CA LEU A 35 -7.05 0.32 -10.14
C LEU A 35 -8.37 -0.42 -10.38
N ALA A 36 -8.66 -0.84 -11.63
CA ALA A 36 -9.85 -1.62 -11.92
C ALA A 36 -9.89 -2.94 -11.13
N ALA A 37 -8.76 -3.62 -11.03
CA ALA A 37 -8.62 -4.86 -10.27
C ALA A 37 -8.84 -4.66 -8.76
N HIS A 38 -8.38 -3.55 -8.17
CA HIS A 38 -8.65 -3.24 -6.77
C HIS A 38 -10.15 -3.01 -6.49
N LEU A 39 -10.84 -2.37 -7.42
CA LEU A 39 -12.23 -1.95 -7.25
C LEU A 39 -13.25 -3.05 -7.61
N ASP A 40 -12.80 -4.15 -8.20
CA ASP A 40 -13.64 -5.30 -8.51
C ASP A 40 -13.78 -6.22 -7.27
N PRO A 41 -14.97 -6.29 -6.64
CA PRO A 41 -15.17 -7.08 -5.43
C PRO A 41 -15.12 -8.59 -5.67
N GLU A 42 -15.23 -9.04 -6.93
CA GLU A 42 -15.18 -10.44 -7.32
C GLU A 42 -13.76 -10.89 -7.71
N PHE A 43 -12.82 -9.95 -7.82
CA PHE A 43 -11.44 -10.23 -8.19
C PHE A 43 -10.47 -10.01 -7.03
N GLU A 44 -10.09 -11.10 -6.35
CA GLU A 44 -9.17 -11.01 -5.22
C GLU A 44 -7.67 -10.99 -5.61
N GLY A 45 -7.34 -10.47 -6.80
CA GLY A 45 -5.97 -10.45 -7.34
C GLY A 45 -5.16 -9.19 -7.01
N ALA A 46 -5.83 -8.07 -6.72
CA ALA A 46 -5.20 -6.82 -6.26
C ALA A 46 -5.59 -6.45 -4.82
N SER A 47 -6.69 -6.99 -4.32
CA SER A 47 -7.23 -6.72 -2.99
C SER A 47 -8.07 -7.89 -2.52
N ARG A 48 -8.46 -7.92 -1.25
CA ARG A 48 -9.43 -8.93 -0.75
C ARG A 48 -10.86 -8.44 -0.95
N SER A 49 -11.81 -9.37 -0.93
CA SER A 49 -13.23 -9.06 -0.93
C SER A 49 -13.60 -8.11 0.21
N PHE A 50 -14.61 -7.27 -0.01
CA PHE A 50 -15.03 -6.27 0.98
C PHE A 50 -15.42 -6.90 2.32
N ALA A 51 -16.09 -8.05 2.30
CA ALA A 51 -16.42 -8.78 3.53
C ALA A 51 -15.17 -9.23 4.31
N PHE A 52 -14.08 -9.59 3.62
CA PHE A 52 -12.81 -9.91 4.27
C PHE A 52 -12.14 -8.65 4.81
N MET A 53 -12.16 -7.56 4.05
CA MET A 53 -11.63 -6.26 4.49
C MET A 53 -12.31 -5.79 5.78
N ASP A 54 -13.65 -5.82 5.82
CA ASP A 54 -14.44 -5.38 6.97
C ASP A 54 -14.07 -6.18 8.22
N ARG A 55 -14.03 -7.52 8.12
CA ARG A 55 -13.58 -8.38 9.24
C ARG A 55 -12.14 -8.10 9.68
N SER A 56 -11.25 -7.80 8.72
CA SER A 56 -9.85 -7.48 9.03
C SER A 56 -9.74 -6.17 9.80
N VAL A 57 -10.51 -5.16 9.37
CA VAL A 57 -10.58 -3.86 10.05
C VAL A 57 -11.15 -4.03 11.45
N ASP A 58 -12.25 -4.77 11.60
CA ASP A 58 -12.84 -5.04 12.92
C ASP A 58 -11.84 -5.72 13.87
N TRP A 59 -11.10 -6.71 13.38
CA TRP A 59 -10.07 -7.39 14.16
C TRP A 59 -8.91 -6.47 14.57
N ILE A 60 -8.46 -5.60 13.66
CA ILE A 60 -7.43 -4.59 13.95
C ILE A 60 -7.94 -3.58 14.98
N CYS A 61 -9.18 -3.09 14.83
CA CYS A 61 -9.85 -2.20 15.79
C CYS A 61 -9.94 -2.83 17.18
N ALA A 62 -10.25 -4.12 17.27
CA ALA A 62 -10.32 -4.83 18.54
C ALA A 62 -8.93 -5.01 19.19
N THR A 63 -7.89 -5.12 18.37
CA THR A 63 -6.50 -5.33 18.84
C THR A 63 -5.84 -4.02 19.26
N ALA A 64 -6.07 -2.93 18.51
CA ALA A 64 -5.46 -1.61 18.72
C ALA A 64 -6.51 -0.52 18.54
N SER A 65 -7.44 -0.40 19.50
CA SER A 65 -8.58 0.51 19.39
C SER A 65 -8.19 1.94 19.06
N PRO A 66 -8.90 2.64 18.15
CA PRO A 66 -8.65 4.05 17.85
C PRO A 66 -8.83 4.97 19.07
N ALA A 67 -9.54 4.53 20.11
CA ALA A 67 -9.66 5.28 21.37
C ALA A 67 -8.32 5.40 22.12
N THR A 68 -7.41 4.43 21.95
CA THR A 68 -6.09 4.39 22.62
C THR A 68 -4.93 4.45 21.65
N HIS A 69 -5.13 4.07 20.39
CA HIS A 69 -4.16 4.04 19.30
C HIS A 69 -4.69 4.80 18.07
N PRO A 70 -4.98 6.11 18.19
CA PRO A 70 -5.74 6.84 17.18
C PRO A 70 -5.00 7.03 15.85
N ARG A 71 -3.66 7.02 15.81
CA ARG A 71 -2.89 7.38 14.61
C ARG A 71 -2.47 6.13 13.84
N LEU A 72 -3.00 5.97 12.63
CA LEU A 72 -2.76 4.80 11.78
C LEU A 72 -2.01 5.18 10.50
N LEU A 73 -0.94 4.43 10.21
CA LEU A 73 -0.21 4.49 8.94
C LEU A 73 -0.58 3.28 8.07
N ASP A 74 -1.14 3.51 6.88
CA ASP A 74 -1.49 2.48 5.90
C ASP A 74 -0.48 2.49 4.74
N LEU A 75 0.41 1.49 4.69
CA LEU A 75 1.49 1.37 3.70
C LEU A 75 1.06 0.48 2.53
N GLY A 76 1.17 1.02 1.31
CA GLY A 76 0.59 0.39 0.13
C GLY A 76 -0.93 0.53 0.12
N CYS A 77 -1.43 1.72 0.48
CA CYS A 77 -2.86 1.93 0.71
C CYS A 77 -3.72 1.83 -0.56
N GLY A 78 -3.09 1.83 -1.74
CA GLY A 78 -3.74 1.71 -3.04
C GLY A 78 -4.86 2.73 -3.19
N PRO A 79 -6.07 2.30 -3.64
CA PRO A 79 -7.21 3.19 -3.80
C PRO A 79 -7.93 3.55 -2.50
N GLY A 80 -7.33 3.28 -1.33
CA GLY A 80 -7.86 3.73 -0.04
C GLY A 80 -8.91 2.81 0.58
N LEU A 81 -9.10 1.59 0.06
CA LEU A 81 -10.15 0.68 0.53
C LEU A 81 -10.07 0.37 2.03
N TYR A 82 -8.85 0.14 2.54
CA TYR A 82 -8.60 -0.06 3.97
C TYR A 82 -8.54 1.27 4.72
N ALA A 83 -7.80 2.26 4.20
CA ALA A 83 -7.68 3.60 4.78
C ALA A 83 -9.05 4.23 5.11
N GLU A 84 -10.02 4.16 4.21
CA GLU A 84 -11.36 4.69 4.44
C GLU A 84 -12.14 3.92 5.51
N ARG A 85 -11.98 2.59 5.58
CA ARG A 85 -12.60 1.78 6.62
C ARG A 85 -12.02 2.13 7.99
N PHE A 86 -10.71 2.32 8.08
CA PHE A 86 -10.07 2.77 9.31
C PHE A 86 -10.50 4.19 9.69
N ALA A 87 -10.62 5.10 8.72
CA ALA A 87 -11.13 6.45 9.00
C ALA A 87 -12.57 6.42 9.55
N ARG A 88 -13.45 5.61 8.96
CA ARG A 88 -14.83 5.38 9.47
C ARG A 88 -14.85 4.75 10.86
N ALA A 89 -13.88 3.90 11.18
CA ALA A 89 -13.72 3.32 12.51
C ALA A 89 -13.18 4.31 13.57
N GLY A 90 -12.71 5.50 13.15
CA GLY A 90 -12.28 6.57 14.05
C GLY A 90 -10.76 6.77 14.15
N TYR A 91 -9.96 6.15 13.28
CA TYR A 91 -8.53 6.44 13.20
C TYR A 91 -8.25 7.76 12.47
N ALA A 92 -7.21 8.47 12.89
CA ALA A 92 -6.53 9.48 12.10
C ALA A 92 -5.55 8.78 11.14
N VAL A 93 -5.95 8.64 9.88
CA VAL A 93 -5.26 7.81 8.90
C VAL A 93 -4.32 8.64 8.02
N THR A 94 -3.08 8.15 7.87
CA THR A 94 -2.16 8.54 6.81
C THR A 94 -1.96 7.34 5.87
N GLY A 95 -2.35 7.48 4.60
CA GLY A 95 -2.16 6.46 3.58
C GLY A 95 -0.95 6.79 2.70
N VAL A 96 -0.10 5.80 2.43
CA VAL A 96 1.08 5.93 1.57
C VAL A 96 0.99 4.94 0.43
N ASP A 97 1.12 5.42 -0.79
CA ASP A 97 1.22 4.57 -1.98
C ASP A 97 2.15 5.19 -3.03
N LEU A 98 2.66 4.37 -3.93
CA LEU A 98 3.50 4.83 -5.03
C LEU A 98 2.68 5.24 -6.26
N SER A 99 1.47 4.71 -6.43
CA SER A 99 0.58 4.93 -7.58
C SER A 99 -0.19 6.26 -7.46
N PRO A 100 0.11 7.28 -8.30
CA PRO A 100 -0.64 8.53 -8.30
C PRO A 100 -2.11 8.29 -8.66
N ARG A 101 -2.39 7.40 -9.62
CA ARG A 101 -3.75 7.05 -10.05
C ARG A 101 -4.60 6.48 -8.92
N SER A 102 -4.02 5.57 -8.13
CA SER A 102 -4.72 4.96 -7.00
C SER A 102 -5.02 6.02 -5.94
N LEU A 103 -4.05 6.88 -5.63
CA LEU A 103 -4.25 7.96 -4.67
C LEU A 103 -5.24 9.04 -5.13
N ASP A 104 -5.30 9.34 -6.42
CA ASP A 104 -6.28 10.27 -6.98
C ASP A 104 -7.71 9.70 -6.94
N HIS A 105 -7.86 8.38 -7.03
CA HIS A 105 -9.12 7.72 -6.71
C HIS A 105 -9.42 7.81 -5.21
N ALA A 106 -8.45 7.43 -4.36
CA ALA A 106 -8.62 7.40 -2.91
C ALA A 106 -9.02 8.76 -2.32
N ARG A 107 -8.38 9.85 -2.78
CA ARG A 107 -8.71 11.22 -2.38
C ARG A 107 -10.14 11.60 -2.76
N ARG A 108 -10.55 11.36 -4.01
CA ARG A 108 -11.91 11.66 -4.47
C ARG A 108 -12.96 10.86 -3.70
N SER A 109 -12.73 9.56 -3.52
CA SER A 109 -13.63 8.69 -2.77
C SER A 109 -13.75 9.12 -1.30
N ALA A 110 -12.64 9.50 -0.66
CA ALA A 110 -12.65 10.04 0.69
C ALA A 110 -13.39 11.38 0.79
N ASP A 111 -13.17 12.30 -0.16
CA ASP A 111 -13.83 13.61 -0.23
C ASP A 111 -15.35 13.46 -0.41
N GLU A 112 -15.79 12.56 -1.30
CA GLU A 112 -17.21 12.23 -1.53
C GLU A 112 -17.90 11.70 -0.27
N GLN A 113 -17.15 11.04 0.62
CA GLN A 113 -17.63 10.48 1.88
C GLN A 113 -17.41 11.39 3.09
N GLY A 114 -16.76 12.55 2.91
CA GLY A 114 -16.40 13.46 4.01
C GLY A 114 -15.35 12.89 4.97
N LEU A 115 -14.47 12.01 4.51
CA LEU A 115 -13.42 11.38 5.30
C LEU A 115 -12.12 12.19 5.23
N ALA A 116 -11.60 12.62 6.38
CA ALA A 116 -10.32 13.30 6.46
C ALA A 116 -9.16 12.29 6.52
N ILE A 117 -8.54 12.00 5.37
CA ILE A 117 -7.42 11.05 5.25
C ILE A 117 -6.23 11.74 4.58
N ASP A 118 -5.04 11.58 5.17
CA ASP A 118 -3.82 12.16 4.64
C ASP A 118 -3.10 11.19 3.68
N TYR A 119 -3.34 11.36 2.38
CA TYR A 119 -2.76 10.52 1.33
C TYR A 119 -1.45 11.07 0.75
N ARG A 120 -0.36 10.31 0.86
CA ARG A 120 1.00 10.67 0.44
C ARG A 120 1.49 9.79 -0.71
N CYS A 121 1.79 10.41 -1.85
CA CYS A 121 2.41 9.74 -2.99
C CYS A 121 3.92 9.61 -2.75
N ARG A 122 4.35 8.46 -2.19
CA ARG A 122 5.74 8.20 -1.79
C ARG A 122 6.07 6.72 -1.87
N ASN A 123 7.34 6.43 -2.13
CA ASN A 123 7.90 5.10 -1.95
C ASN A 123 8.06 4.83 -0.44
N TYR A 124 7.41 3.79 0.09
CA TYR A 124 7.54 3.44 1.50
C TYR A 124 8.93 2.90 1.89
N LEU A 125 9.79 2.57 0.93
CA LEU A 125 11.21 2.28 1.20
C LEU A 125 12.00 3.55 1.54
N GLU A 126 11.48 4.70 1.13
CA GLU A 126 12.03 6.03 1.33
C GLU A 126 11.13 6.85 2.25
N LEU A 127 10.41 6.18 3.17
CA LEU A 127 9.39 6.79 4.01
C LEU A 127 9.95 7.91 4.87
N ASP A 128 9.81 9.15 4.40
CA ASP A 128 10.15 10.37 5.10
C ASP A 128 8.87 11.10 5.49
N LEU A 129 8.32 10.70 6.62
CA LEU A 129 7.09 11.25 7.19
C LEU A 129 7.38 11.81 8.57
N ASP A 130 6.85 13.00 8.81
CA ASP A 130 6.84 13.62 10.12
C ASP A 130 5.79 12.97 11.01
N GLY A 131 6.12 12.83 12.30
CA GLY A 131 5.19 12.35 13.32
C GLY A 131 5.42 10.90 13.75
N SER A 132 4.60 10.49 14.72
CA SER A 132 4.67 9.17 15.36
C SER A 132 3.30 8.51 15.31
N PHE A 133 3.21 7.32 14.74
CA PHE A 133 1.98 6.54 14.63
C PHE A 133 1.85 5.56 15.80
N ASP A 134 0.61 5.24 16.15
CA ASP A 134 0.32 4.22 17.17
C ASP A 134 0.26 2.82 16.53
N ILE A 135 -0.18 2.74 15.27
CA ILE A 135 -0.26 1.51 14.48
C ILE A 135 0.20 1.77 13.04
N ALA A 136 0.89 0.79 12.45
CA ALA A 136 1.18 0.73 11.03
C ALA A 136 0.68 -0.60 10.46
N VAL A 137 0.02 -0.53 9.30
CA VAL A 137 -0.46 -1.70 8.57
C VAL A 137 0.17 -1.71 7.17
N MET A 138 0.42 -2.92 6.67
CA MET A 138 0.83 -3.19 5.29
C MET A 138 0.09 -4.44 4.87
N ILE A 139 -1.03 -4.26 4.17
CA ILE A 139 -2.02 -5.31 3.93
C ILE A 139 -1.86 -5.85 2.51
N TYR A 140 -2.28 -7.09 2.29
CA TYR A 140 -2.21 -7.83 1.02
C TYR A 140 -0.83 -8.45 0.75
N CYS A 141 -0.12 -8.06 -0.32
CA CYS A 141 1.06 -8.77 -0.81
C CYS A 141 2.33 -7.92 -0.93
N ASP A 142 2.27 -6.63 -0.59
CA ASP A 142 3.39 -5.68 -0.73
C ASP A 142 4.67 -6.16 -0.04
N TYR A 143 4.57 -6.57 1.23
CA TYR A 143 5.74 -7.06 1.99
C TYR A 143 6.41 -8.29 1.33
N GLY A 144 5.60 -9.12 0.66
CA GLY A 144 6.07 -10.31 -0.06
C GLY A 144 6.86 -9.96 -1.32
N ALA A 145 6.51 -8.87 -1.99
CA ALA A 145 7.16 -8.39 -3.22
C ALA A 145 8.58 -7.83 -2.98
N LEU A 146 8.89 -7.41 -1.75
CA LEU A 146 10.18 -6.84 -1.38
C LEU A 146 11.28 -7.89 -1.24
N SER A 147 12.51 -7.53 -1.63
CA SER A 147 13.71 -8.32 -1.32
C SER A 147 13.98 -8.38 0.19
N SER A 148 14.86 -9.29 0.61
CA SER A 148 15.25 -9.40 2.03
C SER A 148 15.83 -8.09 2.59
N ASP A 149 16.57 -7.32 1.81
CA ASP A 149 17.13 -6.05 2.24
C ASP A 149 16.07 -4.94 2.30
N GLU A 150 15.18 -4.89 1.33
CA GLU A 150 14.06 -3.94 1.32
C GLU A 150 13.09 -4.19 2.48
N ARG A 151 12.84 -5.47 2.82
CA ARG A 151 12.07 -5.83 4.03
C ARG A 151 12.73 -5.29 5.30
N ARG A 152 14.06 -5.39 5.44
CA ARG A 152 14.78 -4.79 6.58
C ARG A 152 14.66 -3.28 6.59
N VAL A 153 14.78 -2.64 5.42
CA VAL A 153 14.63 -1.19 5.29
C VAL A 153 13.24 -0.77 5.72
N VAL A 154 12.17 -1.37 5.18
CA VAL A 154 10.80 -0.96 5.48
C VAL A 154 10.44 -1.20 6.95
N LEU A 155 10.85 -2.32 7.55
CA LEU A 155 10.62 -2.58 8.97
C LEU A 155 11.35 -1.57 9.87
N ARG A 156 12.59 -1.20 9.51
CA ARG A 156 13.32 -0.15 10.24
C ARG A 156 12.59 1.19 10.13
N ARG A 157 12.15 1.57 8.92
CA ARG A 157 11.38 2.81 8.71
C ARG A 157 10.09 2.80 9.51
N VAL A 158 9.31 1.73 9.44
CA VAL A 158 8.09 1.58 10.25
C VAL A 158 8.40 1.76 11.73
N ARG A 159 9.42 1.07 12.26
CA ARG A 159 9.83 1.20 13.67
C ARG A 159 10.23 2.62 14.05
N GLU A 160 10.95 3.34 13.19
CA GLU A 160 11.34 4.74 13.40
C GLU A 160 10.13 5.70 13.47
N ARG A 161 8.98 5.31 12.92
CA ARG A 161 7.74 6.11 12.91
C ARG A 161 6.69 5.61 13.89
N LEU A 162 6.85 4.43 14.49
CA LEU A 162 5.98 3.97 15.57
C LEU A 162 6.39 4.64 16.89
N ARG A 163 5.41 4.97 17.73
CA ARG A 163 5.69 5.44 19.09
C ARG A 163 6.44 4.36 19.87
N PRO A 164 7.40 4.74 20.73
CA PRO A 164 8.04 3.79 21.64
C PRO A 164 6.98 3.12 22.51
N VAL A 165 7.12 1.81 22.70
CA VAL A 165 6.39 1.11 23.75
C VAL A 165 7.06 1.50 25.07
N ASN A 166 6.31 2.17 25.95
CA ASN A 166 6.74 2.43 27.33
C ASN A 166 6.78 1.14 28.14
#